data_AF-A0A3E2XJ77-F1
#
_entry.id   AF-A0A3E2XJ77-F1
#
_cell.length_a   1.000
_cell.length_b   1.000
_cell.length_c   1.000
_cell.angle_alpha   90.00
_cell.angle_beta   90.00
_cell.angle_gamma   90.00
#
_symmetry.space_group_name_H-M   'P 1'
#
loop_
_entity.id
_entity.type
_entity.pdbx_description
1 polymer ?
#
loop_
_entity_poly.entity_id
_entity_poly.type
_entity_poly.pdbx_seq_one_letter_code
_entity_poly.pdbx_strand_id
1 'polypeptide(L)' 'MKKKIMMIAAFVLVMIGFYALYRFNYIPHRKYTNADFNIETYKSHTDKDHDGIDDQTDILNIEKELFNIFTDT' A
#
# COMPACT_ATOMS: atom_id res chain seq x y z
N MET A 1 43.42 5.96 -5.44
CA MET A 1 42.25 6.75 -5.91
C MET A 1 41.16 5.84 -6.50
N LYS A 2 41.47 4.98 -7.49
CA LYS A 2 40.52 4.04 -8.10
C LYS A 2 39.78 3.11 -7.11
N LYS A 3 40.49 2.52 -6.13
CA LYS A 3 39.87 1.69 -5.07
C LYS A 3 38.86 2.45 -4.19
N LYS A 4 39.13 3.73 -3.90
CA LYS A 4 38.22 4.59 -3.12
C LYS A 4 36.96 4.92 -3.91
N ILE A 5 37.10 5.22 -5.20
CA ILE A 5 35.95 5.45 -6.11
C ILE A 5 35.10 4.18 -6.23
N MET A 6 35.74 3.01 -6.36
CA MET A 6 35.03 1.72 -6.43
C MET A 6 34.26 1.41 -5.15
N MET A 7 34.82 1.72 -3.98
CA MET A 7 34.10 1.60 -2.70
C MET A 7 32.87 2.52 -2.63
N ILE A 8 33.00 3.76 -3.07
CA ILE A 8 31.87 4.71 -3.08
C ILE A 8 30.78 4.23 -4.04
N ALA A 9 31.15 3.78 -5.24
CA ALA A 9 30.20 3.24 -6.21
C ALA A 9 29.44 2.02 -5.67
N ALA A 10 30.14 1.10 -5.01
CA ALA A 10 29.51 -0.06 -4.36
C ALA A 10 28.53 0.35 -3.26
N PHE A 11 28.89 1.35 -2.43
CA PHE A 11 28.02 1.85 -1.38
C PHE A 11 26.74 2.49 -1.94
N VAL A 12 26.86 3.31 -2.99
CA VAL A 12 25.71 3.91 -3.67
C VAL A 12 24.78 2.83 -4.24
N LEU A 13 25.36 1.78 -4.84
CA LEU A 13 24.59 0.67 -5.41
C LEU A 13 23.81 -0.10 -4.34
N VAL A 14 24.39 -0.31 -3.15
CA VAL A 14 23.70 -0.89 -2.00
C VAL A 14 22.54 -0.01 -1.53
N MET A 15 22.74 1.32 -1.45
CA MET A 15 21.67 2.25 -1.07
C MET A 15 20.50 2.25 -2.05
N ILE A 16 20.78 2.18 -3.36
CA ILE A 16 19.76 2.04 -4.40
C ILE A 16 19.00 0.71 -4.23
N GLY A 17 19.71 -0.37 -3.92
CA GLY A 17 19.10 -1.67 -3.62
C GLY A 17 18.13 -1.61 -2.44
N PHE A 18 18.54 -0.99 -1.33
CA PHE A 18 17.66 -0.79 -0.17
C PHE A 18 16.43 0.07 -0.51
N TYR A 19 16.61 1.13 -1.29
CA TYR A 19 15.50 1.96 -1.75
C TYR A 19 14.50 1.16 -2.61
N ALA A 20 15.00 0.33 -3.52
CA ALA A 20 14.15 -0.55 -4.32
C ALA A 20 13.37 -1.55 -3.44
N LEU A 21 14.04 -2.21 -2.50
CA LEU A 21 13.39 -3.13 -1.55
C LEU A 21 12.30 -2.46 -0.72
N TYR A 22 12.52 -1.20 -0.31
CA TYR A 22 11.52 -0.38 0.35
C TYR A 22 10.34 -0.05 -0.58
N ARG A 23 10.60 0.43 -1.81
CA ARG A 23 9.56 0.81 -2.78
C ARG A 23 8.68 -0.36 -3.20
N PHE A 24 9.27 -1.55 -3.39
CA PHE A 24 8.55 -2.77 -3.75
C PHE A 24 7.92 -3.48 -2.54
N ASN A 25 7.90 -2.86 -1.35
CA ASN A 25 7.32 -3.41 -0.14
C ASN A 25 7.89 -4.79 0.28
N TYR A 26 9.14 -5.10 -0.11
CA TYR A 26 9.82 -6.32 0.28
C TYR A 26 10.22 -6.29 1.77
N ILE A 27 10.51 -5.08 2.27
CA ILE A 27 10.66 -4.82 3.70
C ILE A 27 9.26 -4.66 4.30
N PRO A 28 8.87 -5.46 5.31
CA PRO A 28 7.56 -5.36 5.92
C PRO A 28 7.32 -3.97 6.51
N HIS A 29 6.30 -3.28 6.01
CA HIS A 29 5.79 -2.05 6.63
C HIS A 29 4.79 -2.40 7.72
N ARG A 30 4.81 -1.66 8.83
CA ARG A 30 3.75 -1.76 9.84
C ARG A 30 2.43 -1.39 9.17
N LYS A 31 1.50 -2.33 9.16
CA LYS A 31 0.11 -2.11 8.80
C LYS A 31 -0.70 -2.10 10.08
N TYR A 32 -1.60 -1.15 10.19
CA TYR A 32 -2.54 -1.09 11.29
C TYR A 32 -3.92 -1.49 10.79
N THR A 33 -4.67 -2.10 11.69
CA THR A 33 -6.05 -2.52 11.52
C THR A 33 -6.93 -1.68 12.44
N ASN A 34 -8.24 -1.66 12.19
CA ASN A 34 -9.19 -0.96 13.05
C ASN A 34 -9.11 -1.45 14.52
N ALA A 35 -8.77 -2.74 14.72
CA ALA A 35 -8.60 -3.34 16.03
C ALA A 35 -7.45 -2.71 16.84
N ASP A 36 -6.38 -2.25 16.18
CA ASP A 36 -5.25 -1.60 16.85
C ASP A 36 -5.64 -0.26 17.51
N PHE A 37 -6.77 0.32 17.09
CA PHE A 37 -7.28 1.60 17.57
C PHE A 37 -8.62 1.49 18.31
N ASN A 38 -9.12 0.28 18.58
CA ASN A 38 -10.46 0.04 19.12
C ASN A 38 -11.57 0.70 18.29
N ILE A 39 -11.41 0.76 16.96
CA ILE A 39 -12.43 1.27 16.04
C ILE A 39 -13.29 0.08 15.61
N GLU A 40 -14.58 0.15 15.88
CA GLU A 40 -15.53 -0.82 15.33
C GLU A 40 -15.75 -0.54 13.84
N THR A 41 -15.72 -1.60 13.03
CA THR A 41 -16.08 -1.49 11.61
C THR A 41 -17.58 -1.23 11.53
N TYR A 42 -17.96 0.00 11.23
CA TYR A 42 -19.34 0.32 10.90
C TYR A 42 -19.74 -0.39 9.61
N LYS A 43 -20.98 -0.89 9.58
CA LYS A 43 -21.61 -1.46 8.39
C LYS A 43 -22.96 -0.78 8.21
N SER A 44 -23.23 -0.25 7.03
CA SER A 44 -24.53 0.37 6.79
C SER A 44 -25.64 -0.68 6.68
N HIS A 45 -26.87 -0.29 7.05
CA HIS A 45 -28.04 -1.17 6.95
C HIS A 45 -28.73 -1.08 5.59
N THR A 46 -28.26 -0.19 4.72
CA THR A 46 -28.86 0.06 3.41
C THR A 46 -28.04 -0.64 2.35
N ASP A 47 -28.74 -1.38 1.50
CA ASP A 47 -28.26 -1.95 0.25
C ASP A 47 -29.31 -1.54 -0.78
N LYS A 48 -29.04 -0.43 -1.50
CA LYS A 48 -30.06 0.24 -2.31
C LYS A 48 -30.33 -0.48 -3.63
N ASP A 49 -29.28 -1.02 -4.25
CA ASP A 49 -29.35 -1.71 -5.53
C ASP A 49 -29.47 -3.24 -5.39
N HIS A 50 -29.45 -3.75 -4.16
CA HIS A 50 -29.71 -5.14 -3.79
C HIS A 50 -28.67 -6.11 -4.36
N ASP A 51 -27.42 -5.68 -4.43
CA ASP A 51 -26.31 -6.51 -4.91
C ASP A 51 -25.69 -7.39 -3.80
N GLY A 52 -26.14 -7.21 -2.55
CA GLY A 52 -25.68 -7.95 -1.37
C GLY A 52 -24.52 -7.27 -0.63
N ILE A 53 -24.10 -6.08 -1.06
CA ILE A 53 -23.09 -5.22 -0.43
C ILE A 53 -23.82 -4.00 0.15
N ASP A 54 -23.45 -3.60 1.37
CA ASP A 54 -24.03 -2.39 1.93
C ASP A 54 -23.44 -1.14 1.27
N ASP A 55 -24.24 -0.09 1.10
CA ASP A 55 -23.90 1.10 0.32
C ASP A 55 -22.55 1.73 0.74
N GLN A 56 -22.22 1.69 2.04
CA GLN A 56 -20.93 2.21 2.53
C GLN A 56 -19.75 1.38 2.02
N THR A 57 -19.82 0.06 2.18
CA THR A 57 -18.77 -0.86 1.72
C THR A 57 -18.61 -0.75 0.21
N ASP A 58 -19.72 -0.59 -0.51
CA ASP A 58 -19.73 -0.52 -1.96
C ASP A 58 -19.02 0.75 -2.48
N ILE A 59 -19.35 1.92 -1.93
CA ILE A 59 -18.65 3.19 -2.26
C ILE A 59 -17.14 3.08 -1.99
N LEU A 60 -16.75 2.47 -0.86
CA LEU A 60 -15.34 2.30 -0.51
C LEU A 60 -14.61 1.33 -1.45
N ASN A 61 -15.30 0.31 -1.96
CA ASN A 61 -14.72 -0.65 -2.89
C ASN A 61 -14.53 -0.04 -4.28
N ILE A 62 -15.49 0.74 -4.76
CA ILE A 62 -15.38 1.48 -6.02
C ILE A 62 -14.15 2.40 -6.00
N GLU A 63 -13.90 3.12 -4.90
CA GLU A 63 -12.73 3.99 -4.78
C GLU A 63 -11.41 3.21 -4.93
N LYS A 64 -11.30 2.05 -4.29
CA LYS A 64 -10.11 1.18 -4.40
C LYS A 64 -9.93 0.62 -5.79
N GLU A 65 -11.02 0.16 -6.42
CA GLU A 65 -10.98 -0.38 -7.78
C GLU A 65 -10.58 0.69 -8.79
N LEU A 66 -11.18 1.87 -8.72
CA LEU A 66 -10.80 3.03 -9.55
C LEU A 66 -9.33 3.40 -9.35
N PHE A 67 -8.88 3.51 -8.09
CA PHE A 67 -7.48 3.83 -7.80
C PHE A 67 -6.52 2.82 -8.45
N ASN A 68 -6.78 1.53 -8.31
CA ASN A 68 -5.94 0.47 -8.90
C ASN A 68 -5.93 0.55 -10.44
N ILE A 69 -7.08 0.82 -11.07
CA ILE A 69 -7.17 1.01 -12.53
C ILE A 69 -6.25 2.14 -13.00
N PHE A 70 -6.16 3.25 -12.25
CA PHE A 70 -5.33 4.40 -12.63
C PHE A 70 -3.84 4.24 -12.27
N THR A 71 -3.49 3.37 -11.32
CA THR A 71 -2.08 3.18 -10.89
C THR A 71 -1.38 1.99 -11.51
N ASP A 72 -2.14 1.01 -12.01
CA ASP A 72 -1.61 -0.21 -12.63
C ASP A 72 -1.46 -0.11 -14.17
N THR A 73 -1.73 1.06 -14.76
CA THR A 73 -1.44 1.42 -16.17
C THR A 73 -0.19 2.29 -16.29
#